data_AF-A0A847AY68-F1
#
_entry.id   AF-A0A847AY68-F1
#
_cell.length_a   1.000
_cell.length_b   1.000
_cell.length_c   1.000
_cell.angle_alpha   90.00
_cell.angle_beta   90.00
_cell.angle_gamma   90.00
#
_symmetry.space_group_name_H-M   'P 1'
#
loop_
_entity.id
_entity.type
_entity.pdbx_description
1 polymer ?
#
loop_
_entity_poly.entity_id
_entity_poly.type
_entity_poly.pdbx_seq_one_letter_code
_entity_poly.pdbx_strand_id
1 'polypeptide(L)'
;MMRSQDKVRIVHIAVFIAAASALQAAEALLPHPIPWIRLGLANALTLFSLIIYGPGAAFSVSFGRILIGSMLSGSFLSPVFYLSLSGGLFSTLIMTLIYRPFGVLSPVGVSMAGAVSHNFAQLIVAYLLMGNKGVFLLSPILILTGSVFGFINGYIVKKILPVLAVYADKKIYLASTSPQRKEFFLKAGVPFIPIAPEADEPSADEGESPSDYAKRIAEKKMESVKGKISPPGIVITADTLVECGGRIMGKPISEENAEEMLRFMSGEKQRVYTAISGYNLSSKEKITEITATELKFKTLTESDIENLRSKNIDKAGAYGIQSMRDKYIEWIRGSYSNVVGLPMGSLRRIIRKLSP
;
A
#
# COMPACT_ATOMS: atom_id res chain seq x y z
N MET A 1 28.05 11.92 -1.59
CA MET A 1 27.26 10.75 -1.10
C MET A 1 25.78 11.13 -1.08
N MET A 2 24.97 10.58 -1.98
CA MET A 2 23.52 10.85 -2.06
C MET A 2 22.81 10.33 -0.81
N ARG A 3 21.89 11.10 -0.20
CA ARG A 3 21.19 10.68 1.03
C ARG A 3 20.29 9.48 0.70
N SER A 4 20.11 8.56 1.65
CA SER A 4 19.31 7.32 1.47
C SER A 4 17.89 7.59 0.95
N GLN A 5 17.28 8.73 1.31
CA GLN A 5 15.97 9.14 0.80
C GLN A 5 15.96 9.52 -0.69
N ASP A 6 17.06 10.07 -1.21
CA ASP A 6 17.15 10.41 -2.64
C ASP A 6 17.19 9.15 -3.50
N LYS A 7 17.86 8.09 -3.02
CA LYS A 7 17.89 6.78 -3.70
C LYS A 7 16.49 6.18 -3.81
N VAL A 8 15.72 6.18 -2.72
CA VAL A 8 14.34 5.66 -2.71
C VAL A 8 13.44 6.47 -3.63
N ARG A 9 13.55 7.80 -3.60
CA ARG A 9 12.79 8.68 -4.50
C ARG A 9 13.08 8.38 -5.98
N ILE A 10 14.35 8.18 -6.34
CA ILE A 10 14.75 7.84 -7.71
C ILE A 10 14.19 6.49 -8.13
N VAL A 11 14.25 5.47 -7.26
CA VAL A 11 13.67 4.14 -7.53
C VAL A 11 12.17 4.24 -7.79
N HIS A 12 11.44 5.00 -6.96
CA HIS A 12 10.01 5.21 -7.20
C HIS A 12 9.75 5.91 -8.53
N ILE A 13 10.45 7.02 -8.83
CA ILE A 13 10.28 7.72 -10.12
C ILE A 13 10.55 6.75 -11.30
N ALA A 14 11.56 5.89 -11.21
CA ALA A 14 11.84 4.89 -12.24
C ALA A 14 10.70 3.85 -12.38
N VAL A 15 10.15 3.37 -11.26
CA VAL A 15 8.97 2.48 -11.27
C VAL A 15 7.75 3.16 -11.90
N PHE A 16 7.52 4.44 -11.59
CA PHE A 16 6.44 5.23 -12.18
C PHE A 16 6.64 5.44 -13.69
N ILE A 17 7.86 5.69 -14.14
CA ILE A 17 8.20 5.75 -15.58
C ILE A 17 7.88 4.41 -16.25
N ALA A 18 8.32 3.29 -15.67
CA ALA A 18 8.09 1.96 -16.22
C ALA A 18 6.59 1.63 -16.30
N ALA A 19 5.85 1.86 -15.20
CA ALA A 19 4.41 1.65 -15.14
C ALA A 19 3.65 2.54 -16.13
N ALA A 20 4.03 3.81 -16.26
CA ALA A 20 3.42 4.73 -17.21
C ALA A 20 3.71 4.33 -18.66
N SER A 21 4.92 3.82 -18.94
CA SER A 21 5.27 3.29 -20.26
C SER A 21 4.47 2.03 -20.59
N ALA A 22 4.30 1.12 -19.63
CA ALA A 22 3.50 -0.09 -19.79
C ALA A 22 2.02 0.24 -20.02
N LEU A 23 1.44 1.16 -19.24
CA LEU A 23 0.06 1.61 -19.45
C LEU A 23 -0.13 2.27 -20.81
N GLN A 24 0.83 3.10 -21.26
CA GLN A 24 0.77 3.71 -22.58
C GLN A 24 0.84 2.67 -23.71
N ALA A 25 1.67 1.64 -23.57
CA ALA A 25 1.76 0.54 -24.52
C ALA A 25 0.48 -0.29 -24.54
N ALA A 26 -0.08 -0.63 -23.38
CA ALA A 26 -1.34 -1.36 -23.26
C ALA A 26 -2.51 -0.56 -23.85
N GLU A 27 -2.53 0.76 -23.63
CA GLU A 27 -3.55 1.64 -24.20
C GLU A 27 -3.49 1.70 -25.73
N ALA A 28 -2.30 1.58 -26.33
CA ALA A 28 -2.15 1.52 -27.78
C ALA A 28 -2.70 0.22 -28.41
N LEU A 29 -2.96 -0.81 -27.61
CA LEU A 29 -3.60 -2.06 -28.06
C LEU A 29 -5.13 -1.97 -28.06
N LEU A 30 -5.71 -0.96 -27.39
CA LEU A 30 -7.15 -0.80 -27.32
C LEU A 30 -7.70 -0.23 -28.63
N PRO A 31 -8.88 -0.69 -29.09
CA PRO A 31 -9.51 -0.11 -30.27
C PRO A 31 -9.87 1.35 -29.99
N HIS A 32 -9.40 2.26 -30.84
CA HIS A 32 -9.68 3.68 -30.71
C HIS A 32 -10.86 4.06 -31.61
N PRO A 33 -11.96 4.62 -31.06
CA PRO A 33 -13.15 4.96 -31.85
C PRO A 33 -12.89 6.13 -32.81
N ILE A 34 -11.92 6.99 -32.49
CA ILE A 34 -11.53 8.17 -33.28
C ILE A 34 -10.01 8.29 -33.25
N PRO A 35 -9.35 8.61 -34.37
CA PRO A 35 -7.92 8.92 -34.40
C PRO A 35 -7.57 10.00 -33.36
N TRP A 36 -6.47 9.79 -32.64
CA TRP A 36 -5.92 10.70 -31.62
C TRP A 36 -6.67 10.78 -30.28
N ILE A 37 -7.78 10.06 -30.09
CA ILE A 37 -8.45 9.97 -28.78
C ILE A 37 -7.85 8.83 -27.95
N ARG A 38 -7.41 9.17 -26.74
CA ARG A 38 -6.81 8.25 -25.77
C ARG A 38 -7.48 8.42 -24.41
N LEU A 39 -7.60 7.32 -23.66
CA LEU A 39 -8.04 7.29 -22.26
C LEU A 39 -7.09 8.09 -21.35
N GLY A 40 -5.81 8.18 -21.70
CA GLY A 40 -4.81 8.94 -20.96
C GLY A 40 -4.46 8.32 -19.61
N LEU A 41 -4.51 6.99 -19.47
CA LEU A 41 -4.24 6.30 -18.20
C LEU A 41 -2.84 6.63 -17.67
N ALA A 42 -1.87 6.78 -18.57
CA ALA A 42 -0.53 7.20 -18.19
C ALA A 42 -0.52 8.60 -17.54
N ASN A 43 -1.39 9.53 -17.95
CA ASN A 43 -1.48 10.87 -17.36
C ASN A 43 -1.95 10.84 -15.90
N ALA A 44 -2.71 9.82 -15.50
CA ALA A 44 -3.05 9.60 -14.10
C ALA A 44 -1.78 9.38 -13.26
N LEU A 45 -0.81 8.60 -13.75
CA LEU A 45 0.47 8.40 -13.06
C LEU A 45 1.33 9.66 -13.04
N THR A 46 1.27 10.51 -14.07
CA THR A 46 1.94 11.82 -14.06
C THR A 46 1.35 12.74 -13.00
N LEU A 47 0.02 12.86 -12.94
CA LEU A 47 -0.67 13.64 -11.91
C LEU A 47 -0.40 13.09 -10.51
N PHE A 48 -0.41 11.77 -10.36
CA PHE A 48 -0.05 11.12 -9.12
C PHE A 48 1.38 11.47 -8.68
N SER A 49 2.34 11.40 -9.61
CA SER A 49 3.74 11.75 -9.36
C SER A 49 3.90 13.23 -9.00
N LEU A 50 3.11 14.12 -9.61
CA LEU A 50 3.06 15.54 -9.26
C LEU A 50 2.63 15.75 -7.81
N ILE A 51 1.57 15.06 -7.39
CA ILE A 51 1.00 15.20 -6.06
C ILE A 51 1.97 14.68 -4.98
N ILE A 52 2.60 13.52 -5.21
CA ILE A 52 3.45 12.87 -4.20
C ILE A 52 4.88 13.39 -4.20
N TYR A 53 5.50 13.49 -5.38
CA TYR A 53 6.94 13.75 -5.50
C TYR A 53 7.26 15.14 -6.08
N GLY A 54 6.23 15.92 -6.41
CA GLY A 54 6.35 17.28 -6.92
C GLY A 54 6.62 17.37 -8.43
N PRO A 55 6.78 18.61 -8.94
CA PRO A 55 6.85 18.88 -10.38
C PRO A 55 7.97 18.15 -11.11
N GLY A 56 9.19 18.14 -10.54
CA GLY A 56 10.33 17.49 -11.17
C GLY A 56 10.10 16.00 -11.44
N ALA A 57 9.41 15.31 -10.55
CA ALA A 57 9.04 13.90 -10.75
C ALA A 57 7.98 13.73 -11.83
N ALA A 58 6.95 14.60 -11.85
CA ALA A 58 5.92 14.57 -12.89
C ALA A 58 6.51 14.76 -14.30
N PHE A 59 7.43 15.72 -14.46
CA PHE A 59 8.15 15.93 -15.71
C PHE A 59 9.01 14.74 -16.09
N SER A 60 9.77 14.16 -15.15
CA SER A 60 10.56 12.95 -15.40
C SER A 60 9.69 11.76 -15.83
N VAL A 61 8.54 11.56 -15.19
CA VAL A 61 7.59 10.50 -15.54
C VAL A 61 6.98 10.72 -16.92
N SER A 62 6.52 11.94 -17.22
CA SER A 62 5.95 12.29 -18.51
C SER A 62 6.98 12.18 -19.64
N PHE A 63 8.18 12.73 -19.45
CA PHE A 63 9.24 12.68 -20.46
C PHE A 63 9.74 11.25 -20.68
N GLY A 64 10.07 10.55 -19.58
CA GLY A 64 10.62 9.20 -19.63
C GLY A 64 9.70 8.21 -20.35
N ARG A 65 8.39 8.24 -20.04
CA ARG A 65 7.44 7.34 -20.72
C ARG A 65 7.26 7.66 -22.20
N ILE A 66 7.32 8.94 -22.60
CA ILE A 66 7.17 9.35 -24.01
C ILE A 66 8.38 8.89 -24.79
N LEU A 67 9.58 9.08 -24.23
CA LEU A 67 10.83 8.61 -24.80
C LEU A 67 10.79 7.08 -24.98
N ILE A 68 10.58 6.34 -23.89
CA ILE A 68 10.56 4.86 -23.91
C ILE A 68 9.44 4.35 -24.83
N GLY A 69 8.22 4.86 -24.71
CA GLY A 69 7.09 4.43 -25.51
C GLY A 69 7.30 4.68 -27.01
N SER A 70 7.93 5.79 -27.39
CA SER A 70 8.25 6.09 -28.79
C SER A 70 9.37 5.20 -29.35
N MET A 71 10.35 4.82 -28.52
CA MET A 71 11.38 3.87 -28.93
C MET A 71 10.79 2.46 -29.12
N LEU A 72 9.93 2.01 -28.20
CA LEU A 72 9.29 0.70 -28.27
C LEU A 72 8.31 0.56 -29.44
N SER A 73 7.60 1.64 -29.79
CA SER A 73 6.68 1.66 -30.94
C SER A 73 7.36 1.95 -32.28
N GLY A 74 8.68 2.18 -32.30
CA GLY A 74 9.41 2.57 -33.51
C GLY A 74 9.07 3.96 -34.03
N SER A 75 8.39 4.80 -33.24
CA SER A 75 7.94 6.14 -33.62
C SER A 75 8.87 7.25 -33.16
N PHE A 76 10.08 6.96 -32.68
CA PHE A 76 11.02 7.95 -32.17
C PHE A 76 11.36 8.99 -33.26
N LEU A 77 11.31 10.28 -32.92
CA LEU A 77 11.48 11.42 -33.86
C LEU A 77 10.47 11.49 -35.02
N SER A 78 9.40 10.69 -35.00
CA SER A 78 8.30 10.81 -35.97
C SER A 78 7.33 11.96 -35.60
N PRO A 79 6.43 12.36 -36.51
CA PRO A 79 5.33 13.28 -36.18
C PRO A 79 4.54 12.86 -34.91
N VAL A 80 4.34 11.55 -34.71
CA VAL A 80 3.63 11.01 -33.52
C VAL A 80 4.42 11.26 -32.23
N PHE A 81 5.75 11.23 -32.30
CA PHE A 81 6.62 11.58 -31.17
C PHE A 81 6.45 13.05 -30.79
N TYR A 82 6.50 13.97 -31.76
CA TYR A 82 6.32 15.41 -31.48
C TYR A 82 4.93 15.76 -30.95
N LEU A 83 3.87 15.10 -31.45
CA LEU A 83 2.52 15.21 -30.90
C LEU A 83 2.44 14.71 -29.45
N SER A 84 3.06 13.55 -29.16
CA SER A 84 3.06 12.99 -27.81
C SER A 84 3.88 13.85 -26.83
N LEU A 85 5.04 14.34 -27.27
CA LEU A 85 5.95 15.16 -26.48
C LEU A 85 5.32 16.50 -26.12
N SER A 86 4.77 17.22 -27.11
CA SER A 86 4.10 18.50 -26.91
C SER A 86 2.89 18.37 -25.98
N GLY A 87 1.98 17.44 -26.27
CA GLY A 87 0.81 17.18 -25.44
C GLY A 87 1.19 16.82 -24.00
N GLY A 88 2.12 15.87 -23.83
CA GLY A 88 2.50 15.36 -22.52
C GLY A 88 3.18 16.40 -21.64
N LEU A 89 4.18 17.11 -22.16
CA LEU A 89 4.91 18.12 -21.40
C LEU A 89 4.05 19.36 -21.12
N PHE A 90 3.26 19.82 -22.10
CA PHE A 90 2.38 20.98 -21.90
C PHE A 90 1.28 20.68 -20.87
N SER A 91 0.66 19.50 -20.94
CA SER A 91 -0.29 19.05 -19.92
C SER A 91 0.35 18.99 -18.53
N THR A 92 1.57 18.44 -18.42
CA THR A 92 2.32 18.38 -17.16
C THR A 92 2.61 19.77 -16.60
N LEU A 93 2.96 20.73 -17.47
CA LEU A 93 3.15 22.13 -17.11
C LEU A 93 1.86 22.74 -16.57
N ILE A 94 0.74 22.60 -17.29
CA ILE A 94 -0.55 23.15 -16.84
C ILE A 94 -0.97 22.53 -15.51
N MET A 95 -0.89 21.21 -15.37
CA MET A 95 -1.17 20.52 -14.09
C MET A 95 -0.30 21.06 -12.96
N THR A 96 0.99 21.29 -13.22
CA THR A 96 1.93 21.87 -12.25
C THR A 96 1.55 23.28 -11.83
N LEU A 97 1.16 24.14 -12.78
CA LEU A 97 0.82 25.54 -12.51
C LEU A 97 -0.49 25.69 -11.71
N ILE A 98 -1.46 24.82 -11.97
CA ILE A 98 -2.79 24.88 -11.33
C ILE A 98 -2.85 24.07 -10.03
N TYR A 99 -2.02 23.03 -9.88
CA TYR A 99 -2.00 22.22 -8.68
C TYR A 99 -1.44 23.03 -7.51
N ARG A 100 -2.30 23.28 -6.52
CA ARG A 100 -1.91 23.81 -5.22
C ARG A 100 -2.36 22.82 -4.15
N PRO A 101 -1.50 22.43 -3.18
CA PRO A 101 -1.83 21.43 -2.17
C PRO A 101 -3.05 21.79 -1.29
N PHE A 102 -3.46 23.07 -1.29
CA PHE A 102 -4.67 23.58 -0.65
C PHE A 102 -5.51 24.48 -1.58
N GLY A 103 -5.42 24.24 -2.89
CA GLY A 103 -6.12 25.03 -3.91
C GLY A 103 -7.60 24.68 -4.07
N VAL A 104 -8.33 25.55 -4.79
CA VAL A 104 -9.74 25.36 -5.15
C VAL A 104 -9.96 24.14 -6.05
N LEU A 105 -8.94 23.73 -6.80
CA LEU A 105 -9.03 22.62 -7.75
C LEU A 105 -8.63 21.28 -7.13
N SER A 106 -9.59 20.37 -7.06
CA SER A 106 -9.35 18.97 -6.67
C SER A 106 -8.47 18.23 -7.70
N PRO A 107 -7.89 17.06 -7.36
CA PRO A 107 -7.15 16.24 -8.33
C PRO A 107 -7.95 15.94 -9.61
N VAL A 108 -9.27 15.86 -9.50
CA VAL A 108 -10.19 15.72 -10.64
C VAL A 108 -10.10 16.94 -11.57
N GLY A 109 -10.21 18.15 -11.02
CA GLY A 109 -10.12 19.39 -11.80
C GLY A 109 -8.74 19.58 -12.44
N VAL A 110 -7.67 19.24 -11.72
CA VAL A 110 -6.30 19.30 -12.25
C VAL A 110 -6.14 18.33 -13.43
N SER A 111 -6.64 17.09 -13.30
CA SER A 111 -6.61 16.09 -14.36
C SER A 111 -7.40 16.50 -15.60
N MET A 112 -8.60 17.07 -15.41
CA MET A 112 -9.43 17.59 -16.51
C MET A 112 -8.73 18.70 -17.28
N ALA A 113 -8.20 19.71 -16.57
CA ALA A 113 -7.43 20.78 -17.20
C ALA A 113 -6.18 20.26 -17.92
N GLY A 114 -5.49 19.29 -17.32
CA GLY A 114 -4.36 18.60 -17.94
C GLY A 114 -4.74 17.90 -19.23
N ALA A 115 -5.84 17.15 -19.25
CA ALA A 115 -6.30 16.40 -20.43
C ALA A 115 -6.75 17.32 -21.57
N VAL A 116 -7.50 18.37 -21.27
CA VAL A 116 -7.90 19.38 -22.28
C VAL A 116 -6.68 20.09 -22.86
N SER A 117 -5.72 20.48 -22.01
CA SER A 117 -4.48 21.13 -22.46
C SER A 117 -3.60 20.21 -23.30
N HIS A 118 -3.59 18.90 -23.00
CA HIS A 118 -2.89 17.89 -23.79
C HIS A 118 -3.38 17.89 -25.24
N ASN A 119 -4.70 17.79 -25.42
CA ASN A 119 -5.34 17.76 -26.73
C ASN A 119 -5.13 19.08 -27.49
N PHE A 120 -5.21 20.21 -26.78
CA PHE A 120 -4.96 21.52 -27.38
C PHE A 120 -3.53 21.67 -27.91
N ALA A 121 -2.52 21.25 -27.13
CA ALA A 121 -1.13 21.27 -27.58
C ALA A 121 -0.90 20.37 -28.81
N GLN A 122 -1.54 19.19 -28.83
CA GLN A 122 -1.50 18.29 -30.00
C GLN A 122 -2.12 18.93 -31.25
N LEU A 123 -3.26 19.63 -31.11
CA LEU A 123 -3.89 20.33 -32.23
C LEU A 123 -2.98 21.42 -32.81
N ILE A 124 -2.28 22.19 -31.98
CA ILE A 124 -1.33 23.22 -32.44
C ILE A 124 -0.22 22.58 -33.25
N VAL A 125 0.41 21.52 -32.74
CA VAL A 125 1.50 20.83 -33.46
C VAL A 125 0.99 20.16 -34.73
N ALA A 126 -0.20 19.54 -34.70
CA ALA A 126 -0.83 18.97 -35.88
C ALA A 126 -1.11 20.04 -36.96
N TYR A 127 -1.60 21.22 -36.56
CA TYR A 127 -1.77 22.35 -37.46
C TYR A 127 -0.45 22.78 -38.11
N LEU A 128 0.63 22.90 -37.31
CA LEU A 128 1.95 23.27 -37.82
C LEU A 128 2.52 22.23 -38.80
N LEU A 129 2.24 20.95 -38.59
CA LEU A 129 2.72 19.86 -39.46
C LEU A 129 1.87 19.70 -40.73
N MET A 130 0.55 19.88 -40.65
CA MET A 130 -0.38 19.62 -41.75
C MET A 130 -0.71 20.86 -42.58
N GLY A 131 -0.50 22.07 -42.04
CA GLY A 131 -0.81 23.34 -42.70
C GLY A 131 -2.32 23.60 -42.93
N ASN A 132 -3.20 22.77 -42.38
CA ASN A 132 -4.64 22.82 -42.62
C ASN A 132 -5.42 23.26 -41.37
N LYS A 133 -6.16 24.37 -41.49
CA LYS A 133 -7.02 24.89 -40.41
C LYS A 133 -8.18 23.96 -40.02
N GLY A 134 -8.56 23.04 -40.91
CA GLY A 134 -9.62 22.04 -40.66
C GLY A 134 -9.35 21.15 -39.45
N VAL A 135 -8.10 21.01 -39.01
CA VAL A 135 -7.73 20.26 -37.80
C VAL A 135 -8.43 20.82 -36.54
N PHE A 136 -8.70 22.13 -36.48
CA PHE A 136 -9.39 22.75 -35.34
C PHE A 136 -10.90 22.42 -35.26
N LEU A 137 -11.49 21.85 -36.31
CA LEU A 137 -12.87 21.33 -36.26
C LEU A 137 -13.02 20.19 -35.24
N LEU A 138 -11.92 19.51 -34.90
CA LEU A 138 -11.89 18.48 -33.86
C LEU A 138 -11.85 19.06 -32.43
N SER A 139 -11.70 20.37 -32.25
CA SER A 139 -11.56 20.95 -30.91
C SER A 139 -12.76 20.68 -29.98
N PRO A 140 -14.04 20.73 -30.40
CA PRO A 140 -15.15 20.47 -29.48
C PRO A 140 -15.17 19.01 -29.00
N ILE A 141 -14.92 18.05 -29.90
CA ILE A 141 -14.93 16.63 -29.55
C ILE A 141 -13.75 16.27 -28.64
N LEU A 142 -12.59 16.89 -28.86
CA LEU A 142 -11.40 16.69 -28.04
C LEU A 142 -11.50 17.36 -26.66
N ILE A 143 -12.16 18.51 -26.54
CA ILE A 143 -12.45 19.12 -25.24
C ILE A 143 -13.41 18.22 -24.45
N LEU A 144 -14.48 17.74 -25.08
CA LEU A 144 -15.47 16.88 -24.44
C LEU A 144 -14.84 15.57 -23.95
N THR A 145 -14.17 14.84 -24.84
CA THR A 145 -13.52 13.57 -24.50
C THR A 145 -12.36 13.74 -23.52
N GLY A 146 -11.55 14.80 -23.68
CA GLY A 146 -10.50 15.16 -22.72
C GLY A 146 -11.07 15.45 -21.33
N SER A 147 -12.21 16.14 -21.23
CA SER A 147 -12.89 16.39 -19.95
C SER A 147 -13.40 15.10 -19.30
N VAL A 148 -14.01 14.19 -20.07
CA VAL A 148 -14.53 12.91 -19.56
C VAL A 148 -13.40 12.02 -19.05
N PHE A 149 -12.35 11.80 -19.85
CA PHE A 149 -11.22 10.97 -19.43
C PHE A 149 -10.39 11.64 -18.33
N GLY A 150 -10.25 12.96 -18.39
CA GLY A 150 -9.64 13.75 -17.34
C GLY A 150 -10.36 13.57 -16.00
N PHE A 151 -11.70 13.57 -15.99
CA PHE A 151 -12.50 13.31 -14.81
C PHE A 151 -12.27 11.90 -14.25
N ILE A 152 -12.33 10.88 -15.11
CA ILE A 152 -12.12 9.47 -14.72
C ILE A 152 -10.74 9.29 -14.10
N ASN A 153 -9.69 9.75 -14.79
CA ASN A 153 -8.30 9.64 -14.31
C ASN A 153 -8.09 10.37 -12.99
N GLY A 154 -8.62 11.60 -12.87
CA GLY A 154 -8.51 12.36 -11.63
C GLY A 154 -9.30 11.74 -10.46
N TYR A 155 -10.43 11.07 -10.74
CA TYR A 155 -11.19 10.34 -9.73
C TYR A 155 -10.42 9.09 -9.25
N ILE A 156 -9.81 8.35 -10.18
CA ILE A 156 -8.93 7.22 -9.87
C ILE A 156 -7.79 7.69 -8.96
N VAL A 157 -7.11 8.77 -9.32
CA VAL A 157 -6.05 9.37 -8.51
C VAL A 157 -6.58 9.78 -7.14
N LYS A 158 -7.73 10.46 -7.05
CA LYS A 158 -8.34 10.87 -5.76
C LYS A 158 -8.63 9.69 -4.84
N LYS A 159 -9.06 8.54 -5.37
CA LYS A 159 -9.33 7.33 -4.58
C LYS A 159 -8.06 6.59 -4.14
N ILE A 160 -7.06 6.54 -5.01
CA ILE A 160 -5.81 5.80 -4.75
C ILE A 160 -4.85 6.62 -3.88
N LEU A 161 -4.89 7.94 -4.00
CA LEU A 161 -3.96 8.85 -3.33
C LEU A 161 -3.93 8.67 -1.80
N PRO A 162 -5.06 8.61 -1.05
CA PRO A 162 -5.00 8.37 0.39
C PRO A 162 -4.36 7.04 0.76
N VAL A 163 -4.50 6.00 -0.07
CA VAL A 163 -3.89 4.69 0.19
C VAL A 163 -2.37 4.80 0.06
N LEU A 164 -1.86 5.51 -0.94
CA LEU A 164 -0.43 5.57 -1.22
C LEU A 164 0.29 6.75 -0.53
N ALA A 165 -0.38 7.87 -0.30
CA ALA A 165 0.16 9.06 0.38
C ALA A 165 0.37 8.81 1.87
N VAL A 166 -0.50 8.02 2.52
CA VAL A 166 -0.31 7.52 3.89
C VAL A 166 1.05 6.83 4.06
N TYR A 167 1.62 6.31 2.96
CA TYR A 167 2.88 5.59 2.92
C TYR A 167 4.05 6.39 2.32
N ALA A 168 3.80 7.55 1.71
CA ALA A 168 4.83 8.28 0.96
C ALA A 168 5.59 9.31 1.79
N ASP A 169 4.95 9.92 2.80
CA ASP A 169 5.51 11.09 3.49
C ASP A 169 6.19 10.76 4.83
N LYS A 170 5.84 9.63 5.45
CA LYS A 170 6.44 9.17 6.72
C LYS A 170 7.03 7.78 6.59
N LYS A 171 8.26 7.61 7.05
CA LYS A 171 8.87 6.29 7.20
C LYS A 171 8.06 5.47 8.17
N ILE A 172 7.72 4.24 7.79
CA ILE A 172 7.07 3.29 8.69
C ILE A 172 8.12 2.28 9.14
N TYR A 173 8.19 2.05 10.44
CA TYR A 173 9.07 1.08 11.07
C TYR A 173 8.22 -0.06 11.61
N LEU A 174 8.44 -1.28 11.12
CA LEU A 174 7.79 -2.47 11.68
C LEU A 174 8.74 -3.06 12.73
N ALA A 175 8.45 -2.82 13.99
CA ALA A 175 9.20 -3.37 15.11
C ALA A 175 8.68 -4.78 15.44
N SER A 176 9.02 -5.74 14.57
CA SER A 176 8.66 -7.15 14.74
C SER A 176 9.64 -8.09 14.02
N THR A 177 9.97 -9.19 14.69
CA THR A 177 10.74 -10.31 14.10
C THR A 177 9.86 -11.29 13.31
N SER A 178 8.54 -11.28 13.50
CA SER A 178 7.60 -12.21 12.86
C SER A 178 7.64 -12.12 11.32
N PRO A 179 7.93 -13.22 10.61
CA PRO A 179 7.85 -13.28 9.15
C PRO A 179 6.43 -13.00 8.62
N GLN A 180 5.41 -13.47 9.33
CA GLN A 180 4.01 -13.32 8.91
C GLN A 180 3.59 -11.85 8.90
N ARG A 181 3.96 -11.08 9.93
CA ARG A 181 3.65 -9.64 9.98
C ARG A 181 4.34 -8.86 8.86
N LYS A 182 5.61 -9.21 8.56
CA LYS A 182 6.35 -8.63 7.41
C LYS A 182 5.64 -8.92 6.08
N GLU A 183 5.19 -10.16 5.89
CA GLU A 183 4.45 -10.57 4.69
C GLU A 183 3.16 -9.76 4.52
N PHE A 184 2.41 -9.52 5.60
CA PHE A 184 1.18 -8.71 5.55
C PHE A 184 1.43 -7.24 5.22
N PHE A 185 2.53 -6.66 5.72
CA PHE A 185 2.94 -5.31 5.33
C PHE A 185 3.30 -5.24 3.84
N LEU A 186 4.06 -6.22 3.34
CA LEU A 186 4.40 -6.32 1.91
C LEU A 186 3.15 -6.47 1.04
N LYS A 187 2.24 -7.37 1.41
CA LYS A 187 0.96 -7.59 0.71
C LYS A 187 0.06 -6.35 0.71
N ALA A 188 0.15 -5.51 1.74
CA ALA A 188 -0.57 -4.25 1.80
C ALA A 188 0.07 -3.13 1.01
N GLY A 189 1.23 -3.35 0.40
CA GLY A 189 1.96 -2.33 -0.36
C GLY A 189 2.47 -1.19 0.53
N VAL A 190 2.66 -1.46 1.83
CA VAL A 190 3.19 -0.49 2.79
C VAL A 190 4.71 -0.57 2.75
N PRO A 191 5.46 0.42 2.27
CA PRO A 191 6.90 0.46 2.45
C PRO A 191 7.21 0.59 3.93
N PHE A 192 8.06 -0.31 4.45
CA PHE A 192 8.45 -0.29 5.86
C PHE A 192 9.91 -0.67 6.06
N ILE A 193 10.46 -0.27 7.20
CA ILE A 193 11.79 -0.64 7.66
C ILE A 193 11.63 -1.62 8.82
N PRO A 194 12.07 -2.88 8.68
CA PRO A 194 11.99 -3.84 9.78
C PRO A 194 12.99 -3.47 10.87
N ILE A 195 12.55 -3.56 12.13
CA ILE A 195 13.40 -3.42 13.32
C ILE A 195 13.08 -4.59 14.25
N ALA A 196 14.11 -5.18 14.86
CA ALA A 196 13.91 -6.18 15.90
C ALA A 196 13.65 -5.45 17.23
N PRO A 197 12.50 -5.65 17.89
CA PRO A 197 12.30 -5.16 19.24
C PRO A 197 13.15 -5.95 20.22
N GLU A 198 13.82 -5.25 21.13
CA GLU A 198 14.53 -5.83 22.28
C GLU A 198 13.61 -5.76 23.49
N ALA A 199 12.67 -6.69 23.60
CA ALA A 199 11.75 -6.72 24.73
C ALA A 199 11.53 -8.16 25.20
N ASP A 200 11.84 -8.43 26.46
CA ASP A 200 11.39 -9.64 27.13
C ASP A 200 9.87 -9.64 27.19
N GLU A 201 9.28 -10.80 26.95
CA GLU A 201 7.84 -11.09 27.07
C GLU A 201 7.60 -11.70 28.47
N PRO A 202 7.40 -10.89 29.53
CA PRO A 202 7.12 -11.40 30.86
C PRO A 202 5.78 -12.15 30.87
N SER A 203 5.60 -13.03 31.85
CA SER A 203 4.30 -13.66 32.09
C SER A 203 3.19 -12.63 32.33
N ALA A 204 1.95 -13.07 32.15
CA ALA A 204 0.78 -12.28 32.51
C ALA A 204 0.75 -12.01 34.01
N ASP A 205 0.38 -10.79 34.38
CA ASP A 205 0.23 -10.41 35.78
C ASP A 205 -1.04 -11.07 36.37
N GLU A 206 -1.11 -11.19 37.70
CA GLU A 206 -2.26 -11.82 38.36
C GLU A 206 -3.56 -11.05 38.06
N GLY A 207 -4.57 -11.74 37.52
CA GLY A 207 -5.83 -11.13 37.12
C GLY A 207 -5.80 -10.31 35.82
N GLU A 208 -4.67 -10.25 35.12
CA GLU A 208 -4.55 -9.53 33.86
C GLU A 208 -5.37 -10.21 32.75
N SER A 209 -6.23 -9.44 32.08
CA SER A 209 -7.01 -9.98 30.96
C SER A 209 -6.08 -10.26 29.76
N PRO A 210 -6.38 -11.24 28.89
CA PRO A 210 -5.57 -11.48 27.69
C PRO A 210 -5.45 -10.23 26.80
N SER A 211 -6.53 -9.45 26.71
CA SER A 211 -6.53 -8.18 25.98
C SER A 211 -5.50 -7.18 26.55
N ASP A 212 -5.47 -7.02 27.86
CA ASP A 212 -4.55 -6.10 28.54
C ASP A 212 -3.10 -6.59 28.47
N TYR A 213 -2.88 -7.90 28.61
CA TYR A 213 -1.58 -8.52 28.39
C TYR A 213 -1.02 -8.22 26.99
N ALA A 214 -1.79 -8.52 25.94
CA ALA A 214 -1.37 -8.25 24.56
C ALA A 214 -1.02 -6.77 24.36
N LYS A 215 -1.85 -5.88 24.92
CA LYS A 215 -1.63 -4.43 24.88
C LYS A 215 -0.32 -4.04 25.55
N ARG A 216 -0.08 -4.51 26.78
CA ARG A 216 1.13 -4.24 27.55
C ARG A 216 2.37 -4.70 26.82
N ILE A 217 2.35 -5.91 26.24
CA ILE A 217 3.49 -6.44 25.47
C ILE A 217 3.73 -5.65 24.18
N ALA A 218 2.67 -5.30 23.43
CA ALA A 218 2.80 -4.49 22.23
C ALA A 218 3.40 -3.10 22.52
N GLU A 219 2.99 -2.47 23.63
CA GLU A 219 3.53 -1.19 24.08
C GLU A 219 4.96 -1.33 24.61
N LYS A 220 5.30 -2.39 25.34
CA LYS A 220 6.67 -2.65 25.79
C LYS A 220 7.64 -2.81 24.61
N LYS A 221 7.22 -3.52 23.55
CA LYS A 221 7.95 -3.62 22.28
C LYS A 221 8.16 -2.25 21.61
N MET A 222 7.22 -1.31 21.80
CA MET A 222 7.32 0.04 21.26
C MET A 222 8.38 0.86 21.99
N GLU A 223 8.35 0.78 23.33
CA GLU A 223 9.28 1.49 24.19
C GLU A 223 10.74 1.08 23.95
N SER A 224 10.99 -0.21 23.65
CA SER A 224 12.37 -0.69 23.42
C SER A 224 13.01 -0.18 22.12
N VAL A 225 12.21 0.33 21.17
CA VAL A 225 12.70 0.78 19.86
C VAL A 225 12.56 2.27 19.63
N LYS A 226 11.54 2.95 20.21
CA LYS A 226 11.20 4.33 19.82
C LYS A 226 12.34 5.33 20.01
N GLY A 227 13.20 5.13 21.02
CA GLY A 227 14.35 5.99 21.30
C GLY A 227 15.57 5.75 20.38
N LYS A 228 15.58 4.65 19.62
CA LYS A 228 16.72 4.21 18.79
C LYS A 228 16.52 4.53 17.30
N ILE A 229 15.38 5.08 16.91
CA ILE A 229 14.98 5.22 15.51
C ILE A 229 15.32 6.60 14.97
N SER A 230 16.08 6.61 13.86
CA SER A 230 16.37 7.80 13.08
C SER A 230 16.35 7.47 11.57
N PRO A 231 15.84 8.36 10.70
CA PRO A 231 15.13 9.60 11.03
C PRO A 231 13.71 9.35 11.60
N PRO A 232 13.03 10.37 12.16
CA PRO A 232 11.67 10.22 12.69
C PRO A 232 10.67 9.65 11.68
N GLY A 233 9.72 8.87 12.18
CA GLY A 233 8.68 8.20 11.42
C GLY A 233 7.63 7.57 12.33
N ILE A 234 6.79 6.70 11.78
CA ILE A 234 5.78 5.94 12.53
C ILE A 234 6.33 4.56 12.85
N VAL A 235 6.35 4.20 14.11
CA VAL A 235 6.72 2.87 14.58
C VAL A 235 5.44 2.07 14.80
N ILE A 236 5.43 0.83 14.33
CA ILE A 236 4.34 -0.13 14.52
C ILE A 236 4.87 -1.35 15.25
N THR A 237 4.23 -1.70 16.35
CA THR A 237 4.43 -2.96 17.08
C THR A 237 3.13 -3.72 17.18
N ALA A 238 3.23 -5.03 17.35
CA ALA A 238 2.09 -5.88 17.61
C ALA A 238 2.45 -7.05 18.50
N ASP A 239 1.47 -7.51 19.26
CA ASP A 239 1.54 -8.73 20.04
C ASP A 239 0.27 -9.56 19.86
N THR A 240 0.43 -10.88 19.76
CA THR A 240 -0.66 -11.80 19.41
C THR A 240 -0.61 -12.98 20.36
N LEU A 241 -1.76 -13.31 20.94
CA LEU A 241 -1.93 -14.48 21.80
C LEU A 241 -3.22 -15.22 21.46
N VAL A 242 -3.26 -16.47 21.89
CA VAL A 242 -4.42 -17.34 21.78
C VAL A 242 -4.93 -17.64 23.19
N GLU A 243 -6.23 -17.61 23.39
CA GLU A 243 -6.92 -18.02 24.60
C GLU A 243 -7.82 -19.21 24.27
N CYS A 244 -7.81 -20.26 25.10
CA CYS A 244 -8.74 -21.38 25.00
C CYS A 244 -9.15 -21.82 26.40
N GLY A 245 -10.46 -21.97 26.65
CA GLY A 245 -10.97 -22.38 27.97
C GLY A 245 -10.51 -21.51 29.14
N GLY A 246 -10.34 -20.20 28.93
CA GLY A 246 -9.84 -19.25 29.94
C GLY A 246 -8.32 -19.28 30.17
N ARG A 247 -7.56 -20.07 29.41
CA ARG A 247 -6.10 -20.18 29.52
C ARG A 247 -5.42 -19.49 28.35
N ILE A 248 -4.38 -18.69 28.64
CA ILE A 248 -3.49 -18.12 27.60
C ILE A 248 -2.58 -19.23 27.08
N MET A 249 -2.65 -19.47 25.78
CA MET A 249 -1.85 -20.42 25.03
C MET A 249 -0.61 -19.71 24.47
N GLY A 250 0.49 -19.81 25.22
CA GLY A 250 1.79 -19.31 24.80
C GLY A 250 2.41 -20.10 23.66
N LYS A 251 3.72 -19.92 23.44
CA LYS A 251 4.48 -20.81 22.56
C LYS A 251 4.77 -22.11 23.31
N PRO A 252 4.64 -23.27 22.66
CA PRO A 252 4.98 -24.52 23.31
C PRO A 252 6.48 -24.59 23.63
N ILE A 253 6.83 -25.21 24.76
CA ILE A 253 8.23 -25.38 25.20
C ILE A 253 8.86 -26.68 24.69
N SER A 254 8.05 -27.64 24.24
CA SER A 254 8.48 -28.91 23.63
C SER A 254 7.41 -29.42 22.65
N GLU A 255 7.72 -30.47 21.87
CA GLU A 255 6.73 -31.10 21.00
C GLU A 255 5.61 -31.78 21.77
N GLU A 256 5.91 -32.37 22.93
CA GLU A 256 4.92 -32.99 23.82
C GLU A 256 3.97 -31.93 24.36
N ASN A 257 4.49 -30.77 24.75
CA ASN A 257 3.67 -29.65 25.17
C ASN A 257 2.81 -29.11 24.02
N ALA A 258 3.35 -29.05 22.80
CA ALA A 258 2.57 -28.69 21.61
C ALA A 258 1.42 -29.68 21.36
N GLU A 259 1.66 -30.98 21.54
CA GLU A 259 0.64 -32.02 21.44
C GLU A 259 -0.46 -31.86 22.49
N GLU A 260 -0.11 -31.66 23.76
CA GLU A 260 -1.08 -31.40 24.84
C GLU A 260 -1.95 -30.17 24.54
N MET A 261 -1.33 -29.09 24.06
CA MET A 261 -2.04 -27.88 23.67
C MET A 261 -3.02 -28.14 22.52
N LEU A 262 -2.59 -28.87 21.49
CA LEU A 262 -3.43 -29.21 20.33
C LEU A 262 -4.60 -30.11 20.72
N ARG A 263 -4.38 -31.08 21.61
CA ARG A 263 -5.45 -31.91 22.18
C ARG A 263 -6.46 -31.08 22.94
N PHE A 264 -6.00 -30.18 23.79
CA PHE A 264 -6.87 -29.30 24.58
C PHE A 264 -7.72 -28.35 23.71
N MET A 265 -7.18 -27.91 22.57
CA MET A 265 -7.90 -27.02 21.64
C MET A 265 -8.76 -27.78 20.61
N SER A 266 -8.65 -29.11 20.53
CA SER A 266 -9.37 -29.93 19.55
C SER A 266 -10.88 -29.83 19.74
N GLY A 267 -11.61 -29.42 18.70
CA GLY A 267 -13.07 -29.21 18.77
C GLY A 267 -13.51 -27.99 19.60
N GLU A 268 -12.59 -27.28 20.25
CA GLU A 268 -12.87 -26.19 21.17
C GLU A 268 -12.88 -24.82 20.49
N LYS A 269 -13.52 -23.87 21.16
CA LYS A 269 -13.52 -22.45 20.74
C LYS A 269 -12.29 -21.75 21.33
N GLN A 270 -11.61 -20.99 20.48
CA GLN A 270 -10.47 -20.18 20.85
C GLN A 270 -10.76 -18.70 20.56
N ARG A 271 -10.09 -17.83 21.30
CA ARG A 271 -10.06 -16.38 21.06
C ARG A 271 -8.63 -15.93 20.78
N VAL A 272 -8.44 -15.28 19.64
CA VAL A 272 -7.14 -14.68 19.28
C VAL A 272 -7.21 -13.19 19.49
N TYR A 273 -6.33 -12.68 20.33
CA TYR A 273 -6.20 -11.25 20.60
C TYR A 273 -4.91 -10.77 19.95
N THR A 274 -5.01 -9.74 19.11
CA THR A 274 -3.84 -8.98 18.69
C THR A 274 -3.99 -7.53 19.12
N ALA A 275 -3.02 -7.05 19.89
CA ALA A 275 -2.84 -5.63 20.12
C ALA A 275 -1.86 -5.08 19.08
N ILE A 276 -2.20 -3.94 18.49
CA ILE A 276 -1.34 -3.20 17.59
C ILE A 276 -1.15 -1.78 18.13
N SER A 277 0.10 -1.38 18.31
CA SER A 277 0.45 -0.03 18.76
C SER A 277 1.17 0.71 17.65
N GLY A 278 0.78 1.96 17.43
CA GLY A 278 1.47 2.91 16.57
C GLY A 278 1.98 4.10 17.36
N TYR A 279 3.19 4.56 17.04
CA TYR A 279 3.80 5.74 17.66
C TYR A 279 4.42 6.64 16.59
N ASN A 280 4.01 7.90 16.54
CA ASN A 280 4.62 8.89 15.65
C ASN A 280 5.77 9.59 16.39
N LEU A 281 7.01 9.37 15.94
CA LEU A 281 8.21 9.93 16.59
C LEU A 281 8.26 11.47 16.55
N SER A 282 7.59 12.10 15.60
CA SER A 282 7.53 13.57 15.47
C SER A 282 6.47 14.19 16.37
N SER A 283 5.23 13.71 16.34
CA SER A 283 4.14 14.27 17.17
C SER A 283 4.11 13.71 18.59
N LYS A 284 4.84 12.61 18.86
CA LYS A 284 4.80 11.82 20.09
C LYS A 284 3.43 11.21 20.40
N GLU A 285 2.53 11.16 19.41
CA GLU A 285 1.22 10.53 19.56
C GLU A 285 1.34 9.01 19.54
N LYS A 286 0.65 8.36 20.47
CA LYS A 286 0.54 6.90 20.59
C LYS A 286 -0.92 6.49 20.39
N ILE A 287 -1.15 5.46 19.57
CA ILE A 287 -2.46 4.83 19.40
C ILE A 287 -2.28 3.33 19.53
N THR A 288 -3.04 2.70 20.43
CA THR A 288 -3.09 1.24 20.54
C THR A 288 -4.52 0.77 20.29
N GLU A 289 -4.70 -0.17 19.36
CA GLU A 289 -5.99 -0.83 19.10
C GLU A 289 -5.84 -2.34 19.37
N ILE A 290 -6.90 -2.95 19.91
CA ILE A 290 -6.96 -4.39 20.19
C ILE A 290 -8.03 -5.00 19.29
N THR A 291 -7.75 -6.17 18.74
CA THR A 291 -8.71 -6.93 17.93
C THR A 291 -8.81 -8.34 18.48
N ALA A 292 -10.03 -8.74 18.84
CA ALA A 292 -10.36 -10.11 19.21
C ALA A 292 -10.99 -10.83 18.00
N THR A 293 -10.69 -12.11 17.82
CA THR A 293 -11.33 -12.95 16.81
C THR A 293 -11.57 -14.33 17.39
N GLU A 294 -12.80 -14.81 17.28
CA GLU A 294 -13.17 -16.14 17.70
C GLU A 294 -12.96 -17.11 16.55
N LEU A 295 -12.47 -18.30 16.84
CA LEU A 295 -12.42 -19.41 15.89
C LEU A 295 -12.67 -20.72 16.62
N LYS A 296 -13.05 -21.74 15.87
CA LYS A 296 -13.25 -23.09 16.42
C LYS A 296 -12.50 -24.08 15.58
N PHE A 297 -11.75 -24.96 16.24
CA PHE A 297 -11.13 -26.09 15.56
C PHE A 297 -12.17 -27.17 15.26
N LYS A 298 -11.94 -27.92 14.18
CA LYS A 298 -12.57 -29.23 14.02
C LYS A 298 -12.02 -30.15 15.11
N THR A 299 -12.72 -31.25 15.37
CA THR A 299 -12.12 -32.35 16.14
C THR A 299 -10.92 -32.88 15.37
N LEU A 300 -9.73 -32.69 15.92
CA LEU A 300 -8.46 -33.15 15.34
C LEU A 300 -8.31 -34.64 15.56
N THR A 301 -7.87 -35.35 14.53
CA THR A 301 -7.40 -36.74 14.67
C THR A 301 -5.97 -36.79 15.19
N GLU A 302 -5.53 -37.95 15.66
CA GLU A 302 -4.13 -38.19 16.05
C GLU A 302 -3.14 -37.80 14.95
N SER A 303 -3.46 -38.17 13.70
CA SER A 303 -2.64 -37.81 12.54
C SER A 303 -2.59 -36.30 12.32
N ASP A 304 -3.68 -35.57 12.59
CA ASP A 304 -3.67 -34.11 12.46
C ASP A 304 -2.78 -33.45 13.52
N ILE A 305 -2.82 -33.95 14.76
CA ILE A 305 -1.99 -33.45 15.88
C ILE A 305 -0.50 -33.69 15.60
N GLU A 306 -0.14 -34.89 15.17
CA GLU A 306 1.25 -35.25 14.83
C GLU A 306 1.80 -34.37 13.68
N ASN A 307 0.95 -34.07 12.69
CA ASN A 307 1.31 -33.19 11.59
C ASN A 307 1.53 -31.72 12.00
N LEU A 308 0.91 -31.28 13.11
CA LEU A 308 0.94 -29.89 13.57
C LEU A 308 2.03 -29.62 14.60
N ARG A 309 2.29 -30.55 15.53
CA ARG A 309 3.14 -30.34 16.71
C ARG A 309 4.58 -29.94 16.36
N SER A 310 5.16 -30.51 15.31
CA SER A 310 6.55 -30.23 14.89
C SER A 310 6.72 -28.95 14.07
N LYS A 311 5.65 -28.41 13.49
CA LYS A 311 5.71 -27.29 12.51
C LYS A 311 5.49 -25.91 13.10
N ASN A 312 5.10 -25.82 14.37
CA ASN A 312 4.56 -24.58 14.94
C ASN A 312 5.08 -24.30 16.36
N ILE A 313 6.27 -24.80 16.69
CA ILE A 313 6.86 -24.60 18.01
C ILE A 313 7.14 -23.11 18.32
N ASP A 314 7.29 -22.30 17.28
CA ASP A 314 7.52 -20.86 17.35
C ASP A 314 6.23 -20.02 17.47
N LYS A 315 5.04 -20.65 17.48
CA LYS A 315 3.74 -19.99 17.40
C LYS A 315 2.90 -20.20 18.64
N ALA A 316 2.21 -19.13 19.05
CA ALA A 316 1.22 -19.19 20.12
C ALA A 316 0.13 -20.21 19.78
N GLY A 317 -0.19 -21.10 20.72
CA GLY A 317 -1.16 -22.17 20.47
C GLY A 317 -0.64 -23.34 19.62
N ALA A 318 0.66 -23.42 19.30
CA ALA A 318 1.22 -24.49 18.48
C ALA A 318 0.55 -24.67 17.10
N TYR A 319 0.00 -23.59 16.53
CA TYR A 319 -0.58 -23.62 15.19
C TYR A 319 -0.32 -22.33 14.40
N GLY A 320 -0.37 -22.44 13.07
CA GLY A 320 -0.32 -21.30 12.16
C GLY A 320 -1.38 -21.43 11.08
N ILE A 321 -2.40 -20.57 11.10
CA ILE A 321 -3.56 -20.69 10.20
C ILE A 321 -3.16 -20.68 8.70
N GLN A 322 -2.15 -19.89 8.33
CA GLN A 322 -1.63 -19.83 6.96
C GLN A 322 -1.05 -21.18 6.49
N SER A 323 -0.30 -21.88 7.35
CA SER A 323 0.30 -23.19 7.03
C SER A 323 -0.74 -24.30 6.95
N MET A 324 -1.90 -24.10 7.59
CA MET A 324 -2.95 -25.11 7.68
C MET A 324 -3.95 -25.05 6.52
N ARG A 325 -3.93 -23.98 5.70
CA ARG A 325 -4.92 -23.72 4.62
C ARG A 325 -6.35 -23.97 5.09
N ASP A 326 -6.65 -23.58 6.32
CA ASP A 326 -7.94 -23.76 7.01
C ASP A 326 -8.42 -25.22 7.16
N LYS A 327 -7.57 -26.24 6.91
CA LYS A 327 -7.94 -27.67 7.01
C LYS A 327 -8.57 -28.02 8.36
N TYR A 328 -8.03 -27.44 9.44
CA TYR A 328 -8.36 -27.75 10.83
C TYR A 328 -9.36 -26.78 11.46
N ILE A 329 -9.80 -25.75 10.73
CA ILE A 329 -10.71 -24.72 11.25
C ILE A 329 -12.13 -25.06 10.82
N GLU A 330 -13.06 -25.07 11.77
CA GLU A 330 -14.49 -25.24 11.50
C GLU A 330 -15.11 -23.91 11.05
N TRP A 331 -14.83 -22.83 11.78
CA TRP A 331 -15.26 -21.48 11.43
C TRP A 331 -14.40 -20.42 12.11
N ILE A 332 -14.47 -19.19 11.57
CA ILE A 332 -13.84 -17.99 12.13
C ILE A 332 -14.91 -16.89 12.19
N ARG A 333 -15.04 -16.26 13.36
CA ARG A 333 -15.90 -15.10 13.59
C ARG A 333 -15.04 -13.90 13.96
N GLY A 334 -14.70 -13.09 12.96
CA GLY A 334 -13.90 -11.89 13.12
C GLY A 334 -12.89 -11.70 11.98
N SER A 335 -11.69 -11.25 12.30
CA SER A 335 -10.67 -10.90 11.31
C SER A 335 -9.68 -12.05 11.11
N TYR A 336 -9.66 -12.65 9.91
CA TYR A 336 -8.62 -13.62 9.54
C TYR A 336 -7.21 -13.05 9.72
N SER A 337 -6.98 -11.80 9.29
CA SER A 337 -5.68 -11.14 9.46
C SER A 337 -5.27 -10.97 10.93
N ASN A 338 -6.24 -10.87 11.85
CA ASN A 338 -5.98 -10.87 13.29
C ASN A 338 -5.48 -12.23 13.76
N VAL A 339 -6.09 -13.33 13.30
CA VAL A 339 -5.64 -14.70 13.62
C VAL A 339 -4.21 -14.96 13.13
N VAL A 340 -3.85 -14.40 11.98
CA VAL A 340 -2.47 -14.48 11.47
C VAL A 340 -1.48 -13.64 12.30
N GLY A 341 -1.98 -12.65 13.05
CA GLY A 341 -1.19 -11.83 13.96
C GLY A 341 -0.98 -10.38 13.53
N LEU A 342 -1.72 -9.89 12.52
CA LEU A 342 -1.73 -8.47 12.17
C LEU A 342 -3.12 -8.01 11.66
N PRO A 343 -3.96 -7.39 12.51
CA PRO A 343 -5.29 -6.93 12.11
C PRO A 343 -5.18 -5.75 11.14
N MET A 344 -5.30 -6.03 9.83
CA MET A 344 -5.03 -5.05 8.77
C MET A 344 -5.97 -3.84 8.79
N GLY A 345 -7.22 -4.02 9.25
CA GLY A 345 -8.15 -2.90 9.45
C GLY A 345 -7.64 -1.92 10.50
N SER A 346 -7.16 -2.44 11.63
CA SER A 346 -6.60 -1.66 12.74
C SER A 346 -5.29 -0.98 12.33
N LEU A 347 -4.40 -1.71 11.63
CA LEU A 347 -3.17 -1.14 11.05
C LEU A 347 -3.45 0.08 10.18
N ARG A 348 -4.38 -0.04 9.22
CA ARG A 348 -4.73 1.07 8.30
C ARG A 348 -5.29 2.27 9.06
N ARG A 349 -6.14 2.05 10.07
CA ARG A 349 -6.69 3.14 10.89
C ARG A 349 -5.61 3.85 11.70
N ILE A 350 -4.72 3.09 12.34
CA ILE A 350 -3.62 3.65 13.14
C ILE A 350 -2.70 4.48 12.27
N ILE A 351 -2.20 3.94 11.15
CA ILE A 351 -1.29 4.68 10.27
C ILE A 351 -1.98 5.95 9.75
N ARG A 352 -3.25 5.88 9.32
CA ARG A 352 -4.00 7.05 8.86
C ARG A 352 -4.15 8.13 9.95
N LYS A 353 -4.39 7.75 11.20
CA LYS A 353 -4.51 8.72 12.32
C LYS A 353 -3.16 9.35 12.69
N LEU A 354 -2.06 8.61 12.53
CA LEU A 354 -0.69 9.07 12.86
C LEU A 354 0.03 9.78 11.69
N SER A 355 -0.51 9.67 10.48
CA SER A 355 -0.10 10.40 9.26
C SER A 355 -1.16 11.44 8.86
N PRO A 356 -1.50 12.44 9.71
CA PRO A 356 -2.45 13.48 9.35
C PRO A 356 -1.96 14.38 8.23
#